data_AF-A0A969QR34-F1
#
_entry.id   AF-A0A969QR34-F1
#
_cell.length_a   1.000
_cell.length_b   1.000
_cell.length_c   1.000
_cell.angle_alpha   90.00
_cell.angle_beta   90.00
_cell.angle_gamma   90.00
#
_symmetry.space_group_name_H-M   'P 1'
#
loop_
_entity.id
_entity.type
_entity.pdbx_description
1 polymer ?
#
loop_
_entity_poly.entity_id
_entity_poly.type
_entity_poly.pdbx_seq_one_letter_code
_entity_poly.pdbx_strand_id
1 'polypeptide(L)'
;MQTFRVKDVQVAIALSFILLLLPITAFKSEAQSQRCDLSEIEQHTEQLEASRSTAELDRLFNSLLGCASQAVAPLMDILRNDDYAIAVRQRAAKALGQMGSEKAVAALIREAKNADSAIQDSVLEAIADINPQAQTIAALLLRNIASTDDQTLLQALSHGLGRISAHNPEQFSSRVAQFYQSLDRQNQFSQNTARSIFVSALGQTDASSQTVVSFLLTVLEQDTNEFVRAAAVDALIQISPDTQTTVPQFIHILGKRRETAYVKSKAAAALGKIGADAINPVITAMGQQEINSYWWSVTLIHLYRNPSTQEQVRRRTSGWISDLRENRAKFNGCRFVEFLFATDQATEEEVIAILETQDGACVMTLQSNGQQLLTVASTATQPIPIVCRLPWISRVVGRCRS
;
A
#
# COMPACT_ATOMS: atom_id res chain seq x y z
N MET A 1 22.30 30.55 -63.16
CA MET A 1 21.21 29.82 -63.85
C MET A 1 21.75 28.48 -64.33
N GLN A 2 21.63 27.44 -63.53
CA GLN A 2 21.65 26.07 -64.03
C GLN A 2 20.28 25.48 -63.74
N THR A 3 19.59 25.22 -64.85
CA THR A 3 18.24 24.67 -64.95
C THR A 3 18.21 23.28 -64.32
N PHE A 4 17.61 23.16 -63.14
CA PHE A 4 17.19 21.86 -62.61
C PHE A 4 16.17 21.26 -63.59
N ARG A 5 16.53 20.13 -64.19
CA ARG A 5 15.70 19.45 -65.20
C ARG A 5 14.45 18.90 -64.52
N VAL A 6 13.29 19.26 -65.07
CA VAL A 6 11.94 18.82 -64.67
C VAL A 6 11.79 17.29 -64.58
N LYS A 7 12.71 16.51 -65.19
CA LYS A 7 12.72 15.04 -65.11
C LYS A 7 13.12 14.49 -63.74
N ASP A 8 13.93 15.19 -62.95
CA ASP A 8 14.37 14.70 -61.63
C ASP A 8 13.28 14.86 -60.56
N VAL A 9 12.38 15.84 -60.74
CA VAL A 9 11.21 16.05 -59.87
C VAL A 9 10.12 15.02 -60.14
N GLN A 10 9.94 14.58 -61.40
CA GLN A 10 8.95 13.54 -61.73
C GLN A 10 9.36 12.17 -61.18
N VAL A 11 10.66 11.86 -61.13
CA VAL A 11 11.15 10.60 -60.53
C VAL A 11 11.04 10.63 -59.00
N ALA A 12 11.28 11.78 -58.36
CA ALA A 12 11.10 11.94 -56.91
C ALA A 12 9.62 11.91 -56.46
N ILE A 13 8.70 12.45 -57.27
CA ILE A 13 7.25 12.38 -57.00
C ILE A 13 6.70 10.97 -57.27
N ALA A 14 7.23 10.26 -58.27
CA ALA A 14 6.86 8.86 -58.52
C ALA A 14 7.37 7.91 -57.42
N LEU A 15 8.58 8.11 -56.90
CA LEU A 15 9.12 7.32 -55.78
C LEU A 15 8.40 7.58 -54.45
N SER A 16 7.92 8.80 -54.21
CA SER A 16 7.11 9.12 -53.03
C SER A 16 5.68 8.58 -53.10
N PHE A 17 5.09 8.45 -54.30
CA PHE A 17 3.80 7.78 -54.48
C PHE A 17 3.87 6.25 -54.41
N ILE A 18 4.98 5.63 -54.85
CA ILE A 18 5.17 4.17 -54.77
C ILE A 18 5.36 3.71 -53.31
N LEU A 19 5.94 4.53 -52.44
CA LEU A 19 6.02 4.27 -50.99
C LEU A 19 4.69 4.44 -50.24
N LEU A 20 3.67 5.05 -50.85
CA LEU A 20 2.31 5.20 -50.31
C LEU A 20 1.33 4.11 -50.80
N LEU A 21 1.75 3.26 -51.75
CA LEU A 21 0.94 2.16 -52.32
C LEU A 21 1.53 0.77 -52.06
N LEU A 22 2.71 0.66 -51.44
CA LEU A 22 3.08 -0.59 -50.78
C LEU A 22 2.11 -0.76 -49.61
N PRO A 23 1.36 -1.88 -49.54
CA PRO A 23 0.59 -2.16 -48.33
C PRO A 23 1.60 -2.09 -47.20
N ILE A 24 1.33 -1.22 -46.22
CA ILE A 24 1.92 -1.35 -44.89
C ILE A 24 1.59 -2.78 -44.53
N THR A 25 2.56 -3.68 -44.71
CA THR A 25 2.53 -4.98 -44.07
C THR A 25 2.54 -4.59 -42.62
N ALA A 26 1.32 -4.54 -42.08
CA ALA A 26 1.06 -4.53 -40.67
C ALA A 26 2.11 -5.45 -40.08
N PHE A 27 2.88 -4.92 -39.14
CA PHE A 27 3.61 -5.74 -38.20
C PHE A 27 2.53 -6.47 -37.41
N LYS A 28 1.98 -7.49 -38.06
CA LYS A 28 0.93 -8.36 -37.58
C LYS A 28 1.71 -9.24 -36.64
N SER A 29 1.64 -8.96 -35.34
CA SER A 29 1.81 -10.03 -34.37
C SER A 29 0.69 -11.02 -34.65
N GLU A 30 0.91 -11.91 -35.61
CA GLU A 30 0.16 -13.14 -35.78
C GLU A 30 0.46 -13.98 -34.54
N ALA A 31 -0.22 -13.65 -33.44
CA ALA A 31 -0.74 -14.70 -32.58
C ALA A 31 -1.61 -15.55 -33.51
N GLN A 32 -1.09 -16.72 -33.90
CA GLN A 32 -1.86 -17.75 -34.58
C GLN A 32 -3.07 -18.07 -33.72
N SER A 33 -4.22 -17.44 -33.99
CA SER A 33 -5.48 -17.91 -33.46
C SER A 33 -5.77 -19.21 -34.18
N GLN A 34 -5.44 -20.33 -33.53
CA GLN A 34 -5.90 -21.63 -33.98
C GLN A 34 -7.42 -21.54 -33.95
N ARG A 35 -8.07 -21.78 -35.10
CA ARG A 35 -9.52 -21.65 -35.24
C ARG A 35 -10.13 -22.88 -34.58
N CYS A 36 -10.20 -22.87 -33.25
CA CYS A 36 -10.79 -23.97 -32.51
C CYS A 36 -12.29 -24.06 -32.84
N ASP A 37 -12.75 -25.26 -33.13
CA ASP A 37 -14.17 -25.54 -33.22
C ASP A 37 -14.73 -25.81 -31.82
N LEU A 38 -16.05 -25.61 -31.63
CA LEU A 38 -16.71 -25.83 -30.34
C LEU A 38 -16.51 -27.26 -29.84
N SER A 39 -16.49 -28.24 -30.75
CA SER A 39 -16.26 -29.65 -30.41
C SER A 39 -14.86 -29.92 -29.84
N GLU A 40 -13.83 -29.19 -30.30
CA GLU A 40 -12.47 -29.34 -29.80
C GLU A 40 -12.33 -28.71 -28.40
N ILE A 41 -13.04 -27.61 -28.17
CA ILE A 41 -13.13 -26.98 -26.84
C ILE A 41 -13.87 -27.91 -25.88
N GLU A 42 -15.03 -28.45 -26.27
CA GLU A 42 -15.82 -29.40 -25.48
C GLU A 42 -15.00 -30.64 -25.12
N GLN A 43 -14.31 -31.24 -26.10
CA GLN A 43 -13.45 -32.40 -25.87
C GLN A 43 -12.33 -32.08 -24.86
N HIS A 44 -11.66 -30.94 -25.01
CA HIS A 44 -10.62 -30.56 -24.06
C HIS A 44 -11.19 -30.29 -22.66
N THR A 45 -12.38 -29.70 -22.55
CA THR A 45 -13.02 -29.47 -21.24
C THR A 45 -13.48 -30.76 -20.56
N GLU A 46 -14.00 -31.75 -21.30
CA GLU A 46 -14.32 -33.07 -20.75
C GLU A 46 -13.06 -33.80 -20.24
N GLN A 47 -11.94 -33.68 -20.95
CA GLN A 47 -10.68 -34.28 -20.53
C GLN A 47 -10.09 -33.65 -19.26
N LEU A 48 -10.45 -32.40 -18.94
CA LEU A 48 -10.03 -31.75 -17.70
C LEU A 48 -10.65 -32.40 -16.46
N GLU A 49 -11.87 -32.94 -16.56
CA GLU A 49 -12.55 -33.65 -15.45
C GLU A 49 -11.86 -34.98 -15.13
N ALA A 50 -11.38 -35.67 -16.17
CA ALA A 50 -10.78 -37.00 -16.04
C ALA A 50 -9.28 -36.96 -15.71
N SER A 51 -8.60 -35.83 -15.94
CA SER A 51 -7.15 -35.75 -15.81
C SER A 51 -6.69 -35.79 -14.35
N ARG A 52 -5.64 -36.58 -14.10
CA ARG A 52 -4.99 -36.72 -12.78
C ARG A 52 -3.55 -36.21 -12.76
N SER A 53 -3.05 -35.69 -13.89
CA SER A 53 -1.65 -35.29 -14.06
C SER A 53 -1.55 -33.79 -14.35
N THR A 54 -0.67 -33.10 -13.64
CA THR A 54 -0.39 -31.66 -13.86
C THR A 54 0.07 -31.37 -15.28
N ALA A 55 0.87 -32.25 -15.88
CA ALA A 55 1.39 -32.07 -17.23
C ALA A 55 0.30 -32.20 -18.31
N GLU A 56 -0.74 -33.00 -18.06
CA GLU A 56 -1.88 -33.14 -18.97
C GLU A 56 -2.81 -31.93 -18.86
N LEU A 57 -3.09 -31.48 -17.63
CA LEU A 57 -3.81 -30.23 -17.41
C LEU A 57 -3.13 -29.05 -18.11
N ASP A 58 -1.81 -28.90 -17.94
CA ASP A 58 -1.07 -27.80 -18.56
C ASP A 58 -1.15 -27.84 -20.10
N ARG A 59 -1.15 -29.03 -20.72
CA ARG A 59 -1.35 -29.18 -22.17
C ARG A 59 -2.76 -28.77 -22.59
N LEU A 60 -3.78 -29.24 -21.89
CA LEU A 60 -5.18 -28.94 -22.20
C LEU A 60 -5.47 -27.43 -22.08
N PHE A 61 -5.02 -26.79 -21.00
CA PHE A 61 -5.18 -25.35 -20.83
C PHE A 61 -4.39 -24.54 -21.86
N ASN A 62 -3.18 -24.95 -22.23
CA ASN A 62 -2.43 -24.29 -23.32
C ASN A 62 -3.16 -24.40 -24.66
N SER A 63 -3.81 -25.54 -24.94
CA SER A 63 -4.63 -25.70 -26.14
C SER A 63 -5.84 -24.77 -26.13
N LEU A 64 -6.55 -24.67 -25.00
CA LEU A 64 -7.68 -23.75 -24.82
C LEU A 64 -7.25 -22.28 -24.93
N LEU A 65 -6.03 -21.95 -24.49
CA LEU A 65 -5.45 -20.62 -24.67
C LEU A 65 -5.31 -20.23 -26.15
N GLY A 66 -4.94 -21.20 -27.00
CA GLY A 66 -4.85 -21.03 -28.45
C GLY A 66 -6.20 -20.74 -29.13
N CYS A 67 -7.32 -21.09 -28.48
CA CYS A 67 -8.68 -20.86 -28.97
C CYS A 67 -9.21 -19.44 -28.72
N ALA A 68 -8.43 -18.57 -28.07
CA ALA A 68 -8.78 -17.18 -27.79
C ALA A 68 -10.22 -17.03 -27.22
N SER A 69 -10.95 -15.95 -27.57
CA SER A 69 -12.22 -15.59 -26.93
C SER A 69 -13.32 -16.67 -26.89
N GLN A 70 -13.22 -17.72 -27.72
CA GLN A 70 -14.19 -18.82 -27.76
C GLN A 70 -14.10 -19.71 -26.51
N ALA A 71 -12.91 -19.86 -25.92
CA ALA A 71 -12.71 -20.65 -24.71
C ALA A 71 -13.15 -19.93 -23.43
N VAL A 72 -13.54 -18.63 -23.49
CA VAL A 72 -13.88 -17.85 -22.28
C VAL A 72 -15.08 -18.44 -21.55
N ALA A 73 -16.17 -18.76 -22.24
CA ALA A 73 -17.36 -19.29 -21.56
C ALA A 73 -17.11 -20.68 -20.94
N PRO A 74 -16.52 -21.65 -21.67
CA PRO A 74 -16.21 -22.96 -21.07
C PRO A 74 -15.24 -22.90 -19.90
N LEU A 75 -14.19 -22.06 -19.98
CA LEU A 75 -13.26 -21.85 -18.86
C LEU A 75 -13.94 -21.19 -17.65
N MET A 76 -14.93 -20.34 -17.88
CA MET A 76 -15.73 -19.73 -16.81
C MET A 76 -16.64 -20.74 -16.12
N ASP A 77 -17.22 -21.67 -16.86
CA ASP A 77 -18.04 -22.73 -16.29
C ASP A 77 -17.21 -23.66 -15.42
N ILE A 78 -15.99 -24.01 -15.86
CA ILE A 78 -15.01 -24.76 -15.05
C ILE A 78 -14.64 -23.98 -13.78
N LEU A 79 -14.35 -22.69 -13.88
CA LEU A 79 -13.95 -21.87 -12.74
C LEU A 79 -15.04 -21.81 -11.66
N ARG A 80 -16.31 -21.80 -12.06
CA ARG A 80 -17.48 -21.66 -11.18
C ARG A 80 -17.99 -22.96 -10.58
N ASN A 81 -17.73 -24.08 -11.25
CA ASN A 81 -18.27 -25.35 -10.84
C ASN A 81 -17.40 -25.96 -9.73
N ASP A 82 -17.96 -26.07 -8.52
CA ASP A 82 -17.28 -26.61 -7.34
C ASP A 82 -17.05 -28.13 -7.41
N ASP A 83 -17.65 -28.83 -8.39
CA ASP A 83 -17.36 -30.25 -8.66
C ASP A 83 -15.95 -30.45 -9.23
N TYR A 84 -15.35 -29.41 -9.84
CA TYR A 84 -13.97 -29.46 -10.29
C TYR A 84 -12.98 -29.33 -9.14
N ALA A 85 -11.90 -30.11 -9.21
CA ALA A 85 -10.79 -29.97 -8.28
C ALA A 85 -10.24 -28.54 -8.29
N ILE A 86 -9.85 -28.03 -7.11
CA ILE A 86 -9.27 -26.69 -6.92
C ILE A 86 -8.16 -26.41 -7.96
N ALA A 87 -7.27 -27.38 -8.19
CA ALA A 87 -6.16 -27.25 -9.14
C ALA A 87 -6.59 -27.04 -10.61
N VAL A 88 -7.79 -27.49 -11.00
CA VAL A 88 -8.37 -27.29 -12.34
C VAL A 88 -8.98 -25.88 -12.41
N ARG A 89 -9.74 -25.49 -11.39
CA ARG A 89 -10.33 -24.14 -11.29
C ARG A 89 -9.28 -23.03 -11.26
N GLN A 90 -8.19 -23.23 -10.53
CA GLN A 90 -7.06 -22.29 -10.50
C GLN A 90 -6.40 -22.13 -11.88
N ARG A 91 -6.26 -23.23 -12.64
CA ARG A 91 -5.74 -23.18 -14.00
C ARG A 91 -6.71 -22.52 -14.98
N ALA A 92 -8.01 -22.71 -14.79
CA ALA A 92 -9.03 -22.01 -15.57
C ALA A 92 -8.97 -20.49 -15.34
N ALA A 93 -8.85 -20.05 -14.09
CA ALA A 93 -8.60 -18.64 -13.78
C ALA A 93 -7.34 -18.13 -14.48
N LYS A 94 -6.20 -18.84 -14.34
CA LYS A 94 -4.95 -18.46 -14.98
C LYS A 94 -5.06 -18.36 -16.50
N ALA A 95 -5.70 -19.33 -17.16
CA ALA A 95 -5.94 -19.30 -18.59
C ALA A 95 -6.77 -18.08 -18.99
N LEU A 96 -7.88 -17.80 -18.29
CA LEU A 96 -8.70 -16.60 -18.52
C LEU A 96 -7.90 -15.30 -18.37
N GLY A 97 -6.99 -15.23 -17.39
CA GLY A 97 -6.08 -14.11 -17.19
C GLY A 97 -5.14 -13.92 -18.39
N GLN A 98 -4.47 -15.00 -18.79
CA GLN A 98 -3.55 -15.02 -19.93
C GLN A 98 -4.23 -14.69 -21.28
N MET A 99 -5.52 -15.01 -21.43
CA MET A 99 -6.30 -14.65 -22.62
C MET A 99 -6.54 -13.14 -22.73
N GLY A 100 -6.71 -12.47 -21.59
CA GLY A 100 -6.80 -11.02 -21.48
C GLY A 100 -7.92 -10.30 -22.24
N SER A 101 -8.94 -11.02 -22.72
CA SER A 101 -10.11 -10.42 -23.36
C SER A 101 -10.98 -9.68 -22.34
N GLU A 102 -11.59 -8.55 -22.71
CA GLU A 102 -12.49 -7.77 -21.82
C GLU A 102 -13.60 -8.63 -21.18
N LYS A 103 -14.12 -9.60 -21.93
CA LYS A 103 -15.12 -10.57 -21.43
C LYS A 103 -14.55 -11.45 -20.32
N ALA A 104 -13.32 -11.96 -20.47
CA ALA A 104 -12.65 -12.73 -19.44
C ALA A 104 -12.39 -11.87 -18.20
N VAL A 105 -11.94 -10.63 -18.36
CA VAL A 105 -11.68 -9.71 -17.24
C VAL A 105 -12.96 -9.39 -16.47
N ALA A 106 -14.03 -9.02 -17.16
CA ALA A 106 -15.33 -8.75 -16.52
C ALA A 106 -15.88 -9.97 -15.79
N ALA A 107 -15.60 -11.17 -16.30
CA ALA A 107 -16.00 -12.41 -15.67
C ALA A 107 -15.15 -12.72 -14.43
N LEU A 108 -13.82 -12.60 -14.51
CA LEU A 108 -12.90 -12.75 -13.37
C LEU A 108 -13.23 -11.76 -12.24
N ILE A 109 -13.55 -10.50 -12.54
CA ILE A 109 -13.95 -9.51 -11.52
C ILE A 109 -15.21 -9.96 -10.77
N ARG A 110 -16.18 -10.58 -11.45
CA ARG A 110 -17.37 -11.12 -10.78
C ARG A 110 -17.04 -12.33 -9.90
N GLU A 111 -16.15 -13.21 -10.35
CA GLU A 111 -15.75 -14.38 -9.56
C GLU A 111 -14.89 -14.01 -8.35
N ALA A 112 -14.09 -12.95 -8.45
CA ALA A 112 -13.33 -12.43 -7.31
C ALA A 112 -14.21 -12.10 -6.10
N LYS A 113 -15.51 -11.85 -6.31
CA LYS A 113 -16.50 -11.61 -5.26
C LYS A 113 -17.07 -12.90 -4.65
N ASN A 114 -17.32 -13.91 -5.47
CA ASN A 114 -18.19 -15.04 -5.11
C ASN A 114 -17.43 -16.34 -4.83
N ALA A 115 -16.14 -16.42 -5.19
CA ALA A 115 -15.34 -17.62 -5.05
C ALA A 115 -14.81 -17.82 -3.61
N ASP A 116 -14.60 -19.08 -3.23
CA ASP A 116 -13.90 -19.43 -1.99
C ASP A 116 -12.47 -18.86 -1.97
N SER A 117 -11.92 -18.63 -0.77
CA SER A 117 -10.62 -17.96 -0.57
C SER A 117 -9.47 -18.56 -1.40
N ALA A 118 -9.43 -19.89 -1.56
CA ALA A 118 -8.39 -20.58 -2.34
C ALA A 118 -8.47 -20.31 -3.86
N ILE A 119 -9.66 -20.02 -4.38
CA ILE A 119 -9.89 -19.67 -5.79
C ILE A 119 -9.80 -18.18 -6.00
N GLN A 120 -10.24 -17.39 -5.01
CA GLN A 120 -10.12 -15.95 -5.02
C GLN A 120 -8.70 -15.50 -5.32
N ASP A 121 -7.68 -15.99 -4.60
CA ASP A 121 -6.28 -15.64 -4.84
C ASP A 121 -5.85 -15.90 -6.30
N SER A 122 -6.24 -17.03 -6.87
CA SER A 122 -5.94 -17.37 -8.27
C SER A 122 -6.71 -16.51 -9.28
N VAL A 123 -7.92 -16.09 -8.96
CA VAL A 123 -8.68 -15.12 -9.78
C VAL A 123 -8.01 -13.75 -9.74
N LEU A 124 -7.49 -13.33 -8.59
CA LEU A 124 -6.74 -12.07 -8.48
C LEU A 124 -5.40 -12.12 -9.19
N GLU A 125 -4.69 -13.24 -9.08
CA GLU A 125 -3.46 -13.48 -9.84
C GLU A 125 -3.74 -13.49 -11.34
N ALA A 126 -4.85 -14.11 -11.77
CA ALA A 126 -5.27 -14.07 -13.16
C ALA A 126 -5.59 -12.66 -13.65
N ILE A 127 -6.25 -11.82 -12.85
CA ILE A 127 -6.51 -10.40 -13.18
C ILE A 127 -5.20 -9.61 -13.28
N ALA A 128 -4.24 -9.91 -12.41
CA ALA A 128 -2.92 -9.30 -12.39
C ALA A 128 -2.06 -9.65 -13.62
N ASP A 129 -2.14 -10.90 -14.09
CA ASP A 129 -1.32 -11.43 -15.18
C ASP A 129 -1.88 -11.11 -16.57
N ILE A 130 -2.94 -10.29 -16.65
CA ILE A 130 -3.54 -9.94 -17.94
C ILE A 130 -2.61 -9.04 -18.78
N ASN A 131 -2.20 -9.55 -19.94
CA ASN A 131 -1.40 -8.85 -20.95
C ASN A 131 -2.07 -9.09 -22.32
N PRO A 132 -2.51 -8.06 -23.10
CA PRO A 132 -1.75 -6.86 -23.42
C PRO A 132 -2.53 -5.53 -23.48
N GLN A 133 -3.45 -5.30 -22.51
CA GLN A 133 -4.10 -3.99 -22.37
C GLN A 133 -4.19 -3.55 -20.89
N ALA A 134 -3.03 -3.47 -20.22
CA ALA A 134 -2.91 -2.99 -18.85
C ALA A 134 -3.70 -1.70 -18.57
N GLN A 135 -3.77 -0.78 -19.55
CA GLN A 135 -4.53 0.47 -19.44
C GLN A 135 -6.05 0.27 -19.43
N THR A 136 -6.60 -0.51 -20.36
CA THR A 136 -8.04 -0.82 -20.43
C THR A 136 -8.49 -1.52 -19.16
N ILE A 137 -7.65 -2.41 -18.64
CA ILE A 137 -7.94 -3.22 -17.46
C ILE A 137 -7.80 -2.38 -16.20
N ALA A 138 -6.78 -1.54 -16.08
CA ALA A 138 -6.69 -0.58 -14.99
C ALA A 138 -7.94 0.31 -14.95
N ALA A 139 -8.39 0.84 -16.10
CA ALA A 139 -9.61 1.62 -16.18
C ALA A 139 -10.86 0.81 -15.78
N LEU A 140 -10.94 -0.46 -16.17
CA LEU A 140 -12.03 -1.35 -15.78
C LEU A 140 -12.02 -1.64 -14.27
N LEU A 141 -10.87 -1.95 -13.68
CA LEU A 141 -10.73 -2.17 -12.24
C LEU A 141 -11.09 -0.91 -11.44
N LEU A 142 -10.63 0.26 -11.88
CA LEU A 142 -10.96 1.55 -11.27
C LEU A 142 -12.46 1.84 -11.31
N ARG A 143 -13.11 1.56 -12.45
CA ARG A 143 -14.57 1.69 -12.56
C ARG A 143 -15.29 0.78 -11.57
N ASN A 144 -14.80 -0.46 -11.40
CA ASN A 144 -15.39 -1.40 -10.45
C ASN A 144 -15.16 -0.94 -9.00
N ILE A 145 -13.96 -0.46 -8.66
CA ILE A 145 -13.64 0.13 -7.34
C ILE A 145 -14.58 1.31 -7.05
N ALA A 146 -14.76 2.20 -8.02
CA ALA A 146 -15.70 3.32 -7.92
C ALA A 146 -17.16 2.92 -8.11
N SER A 147 -17.54 1.65 -7.99
CA SER A 147 -18.93 1.19 -8.13
C SER A 147 -19.40 0.21 -7.05
N THR A 148 -18.49 -0.27 -6.19
CA THR A 148 -18.75 -1.35 -5.24
C THR A 148 -18.49 -0.93 -3.80
N ASP A 149 -19.36 -1.34 -2.88
CA ASP A 149 -19.19 -1.17 -1.43
C ASP A 149 -18.66 -2.44 -0.74
N ASP A 150 -18.51 -3.53 -1.51
CA ASP A 150 -18.02 -4.82 -1.04
C ASP A 150 -16.53 -4.76 -0.71
N GLN A 151 -16.20 -4.87 0.58
CA GLN A 151 -14.82 -4.76 1.07
C GLN A 151 -13.89 -5.85 0.54
N THR A 152 -14.42 -7.07 0.37
CA THR A 152 -13.65 -8.20 -0.14
C THR A 152 -13.31 -7.99 -1.61
N LEU A 153 -14.30 -7.59 -2.41
CA LEU A 153 -14.08 -7.25 -3.82
C LEU A 153 -13.14 -6.04 -3.97
N LEU A 154 -13.25 -5.04 -3.09
CA LEU A 154 -12.37 -3.88 -3.13
C LEU A 154 -10.90 -4.24 -2.86
N GLN A 155 -10.62 -5.10 -1.87
CA GLN A 155 -9.28 -5.62 -1.60
C GLN A 155 -8.71 -6.38 -2.80
N ALA A 156 -9.54 -7.22 -3.41
CA ALA A 156 -9.26 -7.93 -4.62
C ALA A 156 -8.85 -7.00 -5.78
N LEU A 157 -9.67 -6.00 -6.09
CA LEU A 157 -9.41 -5.04 -7.15
C LEU A 157 -8.15 -4.20 -6.87
N SER A 158 -7.89 -3.87 -5.59
CA SER A 158 -6.66 -3.21 -5.14
C SER A 158 -5.41 -4.02 -5.44
N HIS A 159 -5.43 -5.31 -5.12
CA HIS A 159 -4.31 -6.21 -5.35
C HIS A 159 -4.03 -6.33 -6.86
N GLY A 160 -5.08 -6.51 -7.66
CA GLY A 160 -4.98 -6.53 -9.13
C GLY A 160 -4.36 -5.25 -9.69
N LEU A 161 -4.77 -4.08 -9.19
CA LEU A 161 -4.17 -2.79 -9.61
C LEU A 161 -2.68 -2.69 -9.25
N GLY A 162 -2.29 -3.08 -8.03
CA GLY A 162 -0.89 -3.06 -7.59
C GLY A 162 0.00 -3.92 -8.51
N ARG A 163 -0.49 -5.10 -8.89
CA ARG A 163 0.23 -6.01 -9.81
C ARG A 163 0.27 -5.51 -11.25
N ILE A 164 -0.82 -4.91 -11.76
CA ILE A 164 -0.81 -4.28 -13.09
C ILE A 164 0.24 -3.16 -13.13
N SER A 165 0.32 -2.36 -12.06
CA SER A 165 1.36 -1.35 -11.93
C SER A 165 2.76 -1.96 -11.88
N ALA A 166 2.97 -3.08 -11.19
CA ALA A 166 4.27 -3.77 -11.14
C ALA A 166 4.75 -4.22 -12.54
N HIS A 167 3.84 -4.69 -13.39
CA HIS A 167 4.18 -5.10 -14.76
C HIS A 167 4.35 -3.93 -15.73
N ASN A 168 3.70 -2.78 -15.50
CA ASN A 168 3.72 -1.62 -16.39
C ASN A 168 3.90 -0.29 -15.63
N PRO A 169 5.01 -0.11 -14.88
CA PRO A 169 5.13 0.95 -13.90
C PRO A 169 5.14 2.36 -14.51
N GLU A 170 5.78 2.56 -15.66
CA GLU A 170 5.87 3.87 -16.31
C GLU A 170 4.51 4.37 -16.82
N GLN A 171 3.80 3.53 -17.59
CA GLN A 171 2.50 3.88 -18.15
C GLN A 171 1.48 4.12 -17.04
N PHE A 172 1.48 3.27 -16.02
CA PHE A 172 0.59 3.42 -14.87
C PHE A 172 0.91 4.69 -14.08
N SER A 173 2.19 4.92 -13.74
CA SER A 173 2.64 6.13 -13.03
C SER A 173 2.24 7.41 -13.75
N SER A 174 2.35 7.47 -15.08
CA SER A 174 2.00 8.66 -15.88
C SER A 174 0.52 9.07 -15.78
N ARG A 175 -0.35 8.15 -15.35
CA ARG A 175 -1.81 8.35 -15.28
C ARG A 175 -2.37 8.26 -13.86
N VAL A 176 -1.53 8.08 -12.84
CA VAL A 176 -1.96 7.89 -11.45
C VAL A 176 -2.91 8.98 -10.97
N ALA A 177 -2.65 10.24 -11.32
CA ALA A 177 -3.51 11.37 -10.97
C ALA A 177 -4.87 11.32 -11.70
N GLN A 178 -4.88 10.96 -12.99
CA GLN A 178 -6.11 10.83 -13.77
C GLN A 178 -6.99 9.69 -13.22
N PHE A 179 -6.37 8.57 -12.86
CA PHE A 179 -7.06 7.44 -12.25
C PHE A 179 -7.69 7.83 -10.92
N TYR A 180 -6.94 8.51 -10.05
CA TYR A 180 -7.45 8.98 -8.78
C TYR A 180 -8.64 9.94 -8.93
N GLN A 181 -8.55 10.94 -9.82
CA GLN A 181 -9.64 11.88 -10.10
C GLN A 181 -10.89 11.18 -10.65
N SER A 182 -10.73 10.06 -11.36
CA SER A 182 -11.87 9.32 -11.90
C SER A 182 -12.75 8.66 -10.84
N LEU A 183 -12.22 8.49 -9.61
CA LEU A 183 -12.90 7.84 -8.49
C LEU A 183 -13.94 8.76 -7.80
N ASP A 184 -14.04 10.03 -8.19
CA ASP A 184 -14.94 11.01 -7.58
C ASP A 184 -16.44 10.83 -7.94
N ARG A 185 -16.81 9.77 -8.68
CA ARG A 185 -18.16 9.57 -9.23
C ARG A 185 -19.05 8.62 -8.41
N GLN A 186 -19.31 8.92 -7.13
CA GLN A 186 -20.29 8.17 -6.29
C GLN A 186 -20.90 9.03 -5.16
N ASN A 187 -21.52 8.41 -4.13
CA ASN A 187 -21.78 9.07 -2.85
C ASN A 187 -20.45 9.25 -2.06
N GLN A 188 -20.41 10.20 -1.11
CA GLN A 188 -19.17 10.62 -0.45
C GLN A 188 -18.44 9.48 0.31
N PHE A 189 -19.16 8.51 0.88
CA PHE A 189 -18.55 7.42 1.65
C PHE A 189 -17.81 6.44 0.74
N SER A 190 -18.48 5.95 -0.31
CA SER A 190 -17.91 5.01 -1.28
C SER A 190 -16.72 5.64 -2.04
N GLN A 191 -16.77 6.94 -2.34
CA GLN A 191 -15.64 7.69 -2.93
C GLN A 191 -14.38 7.65 -2.05
N ASN A 192 -14.53 7.86 -0.74
CA ASN A 192 -13.39 7.87 0.19
C ASN A 192 -12.73 6.50 0.27
N THR A 193 -13.54 5.44 0.32
CA THR A 193 -13.06 4.05 0.34
C THR A 193 -12.31 3.72 -0.95
N ALA A 194 -12.89 4.04 -2.11
CA ALA A 194 -12.26 3.85 -3.42
C ALA A 194 -10.88 4.54 -3.51
N ARG A 195 -10.81 5.81 -3.10
CA ARG A 195 -9.56 6.59 -3.11
C ARG A 195 -8.51 6.04 -2.14
N SER A 196 -8.91 5.66 -0.92
CA SER A 196 -8.01 5.08 0.09
C SER A 196 -7.39 3.77 -0.39
N ILE A 197 -8.19 2.94 -1.06
CA ILE A 197 -7.78 1.65 -1.58
C ILE A 197 -6.87 1.80 -2.79
N PHE A 198 -7.21 2.69 -3.72
CA PHE A 198 -6.32 3.03 -4.82
C PHE A 198 -4.95 3.49 -4.31
N VAL A 199 -4.92 4.40 -3.34
CA VAL A 199 -3.68 4.89 -2.72
C VAL A 199 -2.89 3.77 -2.05
N SER A 200 -3.58 2.86 -1.37
CA SER A 200 -2.96 1.68 -0.75
C SER A 200 -2.39 0.71 -1.80
N ALA A 201 -3.04 0.56 -2.96
CA ALA A 201 -2.54 -0.24 -4.07
C ALA A 201 -1.22 0.32 -4.61
N LEU A 202 -1.04 1.65 -4.64
CA LEU A 202 0.22 2.29 -5.04
C LEU A 202 1.38 1.91 -4.11
N GLY A 203 1.09 1.70 -2.82
CA GLY A 203 2.05 1.21 -1.83
C GLY A 203 2.62 -0.17 -2.14
N GLN A 204 1.82 -1.03 -2.79
CA GLN A 204 2.18 -2.41 -3.14
C GLN A 204 2.95 -2.51 -4.46
N THR A 205 3.30 -1.38 -5.05
CA THR A 205 4.01 -1.34 -6.33
C THR A 205 5.51 -1.24 -6.08
N ASP A 206 6.31 -1.92 -6.91
CA ASP A 206 7.77 -1.70 -6.96
C ASP A 206 8.13 -0.34 -7.60
N ALA A 207 7.12 0.50 -7.90
CA ALA A 207 7.29 1.78 -8.55
C ALA A 207 7.54 2.88 -7.51
N SER A 208 8.77 2.95 -6.99
CA SER A 208 9.30 4.13 -6.28
C SER A 208 9.51 5.34 -7.23
N SER A 209 8.73 5.44 -8.30
CA SER A 209 8.87 6.50 -9.29
C SER A 209 8.58 7.85 -8.65
N GLN A 210 9.38 8.87 -9.00
CA GLN A 210 9.20 10.21 -8.47
C GLN A 210 7.77 10.74 -8.68
N THR A 211 7.11 10.31 -9.76
CA THR A 211 5.72 10.63 -10.06
C THR A 211 4.76 10.08 -9.01
N VAL A 212 4.88 8.80 -8.64
CA VAL A 212 4.03 8.17 -7.62
C VAL A 212 4.31 8.79 -6.25
N VAL A 213 5.58 9.01 -5.90
CA VAL A 213 5.95 9.68 -4.64
C VAL A 213 5.34 11.08 -4.55
N SER A 214 5.50 11.90 -5.60
CA SER A 214 4.95 13.26 -5.64
C SER A 214 3.42 13.26 -5.57
N PHE A 215 2.78 12.29 -6.23
CA PHE A 215 1.33 12.10 -6.15
C PHE A 215 0.89 11.73 -4.73
N LEU A 216 1.54 10.77 -4.08
CA LEU A 216 1.20 10.36 -2.71
C LEU A 216 1.41 11.51 -1.70
N LEU A 217 2.47 12.30 -1.85
CA LEU A 217 2.69 13.50 -1.05
C LEU A 217 1.57 14.54 -1.27
N THR A 218 1.09 14.69 -2.50
CA THR A 218 -0.05 15.55 -2.83
C THR A 218 -1.33 15.05 -2.16
N VAL A 219 -1.61 13.75 -2.21
CA VAL A 219 -2.78 13.14 -1.54
C VAL A 219 -2.70 13.34 -0.03
N LEU A 220 -1.54 13.11 0.58
CA LEU A 220 -1.29 13.35 2.00
C LEU A 220 -1.55 14.81 2.40
N GLU A 221 -1.26 15.77 1.53
CA GLU A 221 -1.43 17.18 1.87
C GLU A 221 -2.86 17.70 1.62
N GLN A 222 -3.50 17.23 0.54
CA GLN A 222 -4.68 17.87 -0.04
C GLN A 222 -5.98 17.07 0.10
N ASP A 223 -5.93 15.75 0.30
CA ASP A 223 -7.17 14.98 0.36
C ASP A 223 -7.99 15.33 1.62
N THR A 224 -9.29 15.50 1.43
CA THR A 224 -10.20 15.90 2.52
C THR A 224 -10.42 14.79 3.55
N ASN A 225 -10.29 13.52 3.16
CA ASN A 225 -10.59 12.37 4.00
C ASN A 225 -9.32 11.87 4.72
N GLU A 226 -9.39 11.75 6.03
CA GLU A 226 -8.25 11.35 6.86
C GLU A 226 -7.78 9.91 6.63
N PHE A 227 -8.66 9.00 6.23
CA PHE A 227 -8.29 7.62 5.91
C PHE A 227 -7.49 7.55 4.61
N VAL A 228 -7.85 8.38 3.62
CA VAL A 228 -7.12 8.49 2.36
C VAL A 228 -5.73 9.10 2.58
N ARG A 229 -5.63 10.16 3.41
CA ARG A 229 -4.34 10.72 3.83
C ARG A 229 -3.48 9.72 4.59
N ALA A 230 -4.08 8.96 5.53
CA ALA A 230 -3.38 7.92 6.27
C ALA A 230 -2.87 6.79 5.35
N ALA A 231 -3.68 6.36 4.38
CA ALA A 231 -3.26 5.40 3.37
C ALA A 231 -2.05 5.91 2.56
N ALA A 232 -1.98 7.22 2.27
CA ALA A 232 -0.82 7.80 1.61
C ALA A 232 0.46 7.70 2.46
N VAL A 233 0.37 7.87 3.78
CA VAL A 233 1.52 7.64 4.69
C VAL A 233 1.97 6.19 4.64
N ASP A 234 1.03 5.24 4.73
CA ASP A 234 1.35 3.81 4.70
C ASP A 234 1.97 3.41 3.34
N ALA A 235 1.42 3.90 2.23
CA ALA A 235 1.93 3.67 0.88
C ALA A 235 3.34 4.26 0.68
N LEU A 236 3.57 5.49 1.15
CA LEU A 236 4.90 6.11 1.13
C LEU A 236 5.91 5.26 1.92
N ILE A 237 5.55 4.65 3.05
CA ILE A 237 6.49 3.76 3.74
C ILE A 237 6.75 2.47 2.96
N GLN A 238 5.74 1.90 2.32
CA GLN A 238 5.88 0.64 1.59
C GLN A 238 6.81 0.78 0.37
N ILE A 239 6.65 1.85 -0.42
CA ILE A 239 7.51 2.08 -1.60
C ILE A 239 8.91 2.59 -1.24
N SER A 240 9.20 2.82 0.05
CA SER A 240 10.49 3.24 0.60
C SER A 240 11.20 4.33 -0.22
N PRO A 241 10.56 5.50 -0.44
CA PRO A 241 11.08 6.59 -1.24
C PRO A 241 12.24 7.28 -0.51
N ASP A 242 12.88 8.20 -1.24
CA ASP A 242 13.94 9.03 -0.67
C ASP A 242 13.52 9.68 0.66
N THR A 243 14.37 9.49 1.68
CA THR A 243 14.10 9.95 3.04
C THR A 243 14.25 11.46 3.15
N GLN A 244 15.03 12.11 2.26
CA GLN A 244 15.22 13.56 2.28
C GLN A 244 13.93 14.31 1.95
N THR A 245 13.04 13.75 1.14
CA THR A 245 11.72 14.33 0.89
C THR A 245 10.67 13.88 1.89
N THR A 246 10.70 12.63 2.30
CA THR A 246 9.58 12.00 3.02
C THR A 246 9.61 12.31 4.52
N VAL A 247 10.79 12.33 5.14
CA VAL A 247 10.96 12.64 6.57
C VAL A 247 10.49 14.07 6.88
N PRO A 248 10.90 15.13 6.14
CA PRO A 248 10.39 16.47 6.38
C PRO A 248 8.88 16.59 6.23
N GLN A 249 8.28 15.88 5.26
CA GLN A 249 6.83 15.91 5.08
C GLN A 249 6.09 15.28 6.28
N PHE A 250 6.55 14.14 6.78
CA PHE A 250 5.94 13.54 7.98
C PHE A 250 6.08 14.43 9.22
N ILE A 251 7.24 15.08 9.39
CA ILE A 251 7.44 16.08 10.45
C ILE A 251 6.48 17.27 10.29
N HIS A 252 6.27 17.76 9.07
CA HIS A 252 5.30 18.81 8.77
C HIS A 252 3.88 18.40 9.18
N ILE A 253 3.46 17.18 8.83
CA ILE A 253 2.14 16.62 9.19
C ILE A 253 1.94 16.54 10.71
N LEU A 254 2.97 16.14 11.48
CA LEU A 254 2.90 16.13 12.95
C LEU A 254 2.68 17.54 13.52
N GLY A 255 3.34 18.55 12.94
CA GLY A 255 3.23 19.95 13.32
C GLY A 255 1.92 20.64 12.90
N LYS A 256 1.22 20.12 11.89
CA LYS A 256 0.02 20.74 11.30
C LYS A 256 -1.11 20.85 12.33
N ARG A 257 -1.56 22.08 12.64
CA ARG A 257 -2.56 22.35 13.70
C ARG A 257 -3.92 21.67 13.46
N ARG A 258 -4.38 21.63 12.22
CA ARG A 258 -5.71 21.11 11.83
C ARG A 258 -5.68 19.68 11.31
N GLU A 259 -4.56 18.98 11.47
CA GLU A 259 -4.47 17.58 11.07
C GLU A 259 -5.03 16.66 12.16
N THR A 260 -5.63 15.54 11.75
CA THR A 260 -6.31 14.62 12.66
C THR A 260 -5.31 13.74 13.41
N ALA A 261 -5.72 13.29 14.60
CA ALA A 261 -4.89 12.41 15.42
C ALA A 261 -4.52 11.11 14.70
N TYR A 262 -5.43 10.60 13.84
CA TYR A 262 -5.19 9.38 13.09
C TYR A 262 -4.02 9.53 12.10
N VAL A 263 -4.04 10.56 11.26
CA VAL A 263 -2.97 10.81 10.28
C VAL A 263 -1.64 11.12 10.99
N LYS A 264 -1.67 11.89 12.08
CA LYS A 264 -0.45 12.16 12.87
C LYS A 264 0.14 10.89 13.48
N SER A 265 -0.70 9.99 14.00
CA SER A 265 -0.22 8.72 14.54
C SER A 265 0.46 7.86 13.49
N LYS A 266 -0.07 7.86 12.26
CA LYS A 266 0.53 7.18 11.11
C LYS A 266 1.88 7.78 10.74
N ALA A 267 1.97 9.10 10.65
CA ALA A 267 3.23 9.80 10.36
C ALA A 267 4.30 9.55 11.44
N ALA A 268 3.92 9.53 12.72
CA ALA A 268 4.83 9.22 13.83
C ALA A 268 5.34 7.77 13.76
N ALA A 269 4.45 6.81 13.50
CA ALA A 269 4.81 5.41 13.31
C ALA A 269 5.71 5.21 12.08
N ALA A 270 5.42 5.93 10.99
CA ALA A 270 6.20 5.94 9.76
C ALA A 270 7.64 6.41 10.01
N LEU A 271 7.83 7.52 10.72
CA LEU A 271 9.15 8.00 11.13
C LEU A 271 9.91 6.98 11.99
N GLY A 272 9.22 6.28 12.89
CA GLY A 272 9.81 5.19 13.66
C GLY A 272 10.26 3.97 12.81
N LYS A 273 9.50 3.66 11.75
CA LYS A 273 9.86 2.61 10.78
C LYS A 273 11.05 3.02 9.92
N ILE A 274 11.13 4.29 9.51
CA ILE A 274 12.29 4.84 8.78
C ILE A 274 13.55 4.71 9.64
N GLY A 275 13.45 4.92 10.95
CA GLY A 275 14.54 4.65 11.87
C GLY A 275 15.59 5.75 11.88
N ALA A 276 16.86 5.39 11.68
CA ALA A 276 18.00 6.24 12.05
C ALA A 276 17.98 7.60 11.34
N ASP A 277 17.58 7.61 10.06
CA ASP A 277 17.51 8.82 9.24
C ASP A 277 16.45 9.82 9.75
N ALA A 278 15.45 9.36 10.50
CA ALA A 278 14.42 10.22 11.08
C ALA A 278 14.84 10.85 12.42
N ILE A 279 15.87 10.33 13.10
CA ILE A 279 16.22 10.77 14.47
C ILE A 279 16.58 12.26 14.50
N ASN A 280 17.57 12.68 13.71
CA ASN A 280 18.06 14.07 13.75
C ASN A 280 17.00 15.07 13.29
N PRO A 281 16.31 14.85 12.15
CA PRO A 281 15.24 15.74 11.73
C PRO A 281 14.13 15.90 12.77
N VAL A 282 13.70 14.81 13.42
CA VAL A 282 12.68 14.85 14.49
C VAL A 282 13.16 15.66 15.68
N ILE A 283 14.38 15.40 16.16
CA ILE A 283 15.00 16.14 17.27
C ILE A 283 15.09 17.64 16.95
N THR A 284 15.56 18.00 15.76
CA THR A 284 15.63 19.41 15.35
C THR A 284 14.25 20.06 15.30
N ALA A 285 13.25 19.39 14.73
CA ALA A 285 11.89 19.92 14.63
C ALA A 285 11.23 20.12 16.00
N MET A 286 11.48 19.20 16.95
CA MET A 286 11.02 19.32 18.34
C MET A 286 11.55 20.59 19.02
N GLY A 287 12.81 20.96 18.76
CA GLY A 287 13.41 22.17 19.32
C GLY A 287 12.86 23.48 18.74
N GLN A 288 12.25 23.42 17.54
CA GLN A 288 11.74 24.58 16.81
C GLN A 288 10.23 24.81 16.98
N GLN A 289 9.45 23.81 17.38
CA GLN A 289 7.99 23.89 17.45
C GLN A 289 7.45 23.79 18.89
N GLU A 290 7.00 24.92 19.45
CA GLU A 290 6.53 25.02 20.85
C GLU A 290 5.18 24.32 21.17
N ILE A 291 4.43 23.75 20.20
CA ILE A 291 2.98 23.52 20.38
C ILE A 291 2.46 22.07 20.18
N ASN A 292 3.29 21.04 19.93
CA ASN A 292 2.76 19.65 19.80
C ASN A 292 3.62 18.55 20.48
N SER A 293 3.93 18.76 21.77
CA SER A 293 4.73 17.82 22.61
C SER A 293 4.22 16.37 22.60
N TYR A 294 2.91 16.16 22.47
CA TYR A 294 2.31 14.82 22.43
C TYR A 294 2.76 13.99 21.21
N TRP A 295 2.73 14.54 20.00
CA TRP A 295 3.06 13.76 18.80
C TRP A 295 4.56 13.51 18.65
N TRP A 296 5.39 14.42 19.17
CA TRP A 296 6.81 14.20 19.32
C TRP A 296 7.12 13.05 20.27
N SER A 297 6.41 13.00 21.40
CA SER A 297 6.49 11.89 22.35
C SER A 297 6.17 10.55 21.69
N VAL A 298 5.06 10.49 20.93
CA VAL A 298 4.65 9.28 20.20
C VAL A 298 5.73 8.86 19.20
N THR A 299 6.31 9.80 18.46
CA THR A 299 7.36 9.54 17.46
C THR A 299 8.62 8.96 18.11
N LEU A 300 9.07 9.54 19.23
CA LEU A 300 10.23 9.05 19.95
C LEU A 300 10.01 7.66 20.56
N ILE A 301 8.79 7.34 21.01
CA ILE A 301 8.44 5.97 21.44
C ILE A 301 8.62 4.99 20.29
N HIS A 302 8.16 5.32 19.08
CA HIS A 302 8.34 4.44 17.92
C HIS A 302 9.81 4.27 17.53
N LEU A 303 10.61 5.34 17.55
CA LEU A 303 12.05 5.28 17.30
C LEU A 303 12.78 4.49 18.40
N TYR A 304 12.37 4.60 19.65
CA TYR A 304 12.99 3.85 20.75
C TYR A 304 12.64 2.35 20.70
N ARG A 305 11.42 2.00 20.27
CA ARG A 305 10.98 0.61 20.10
C ARG A 305 11.67 -0.10 18.94
N ASN A 306 12.22 0.64 17.97
CA ASN A 306 12.98 0.07 16.89
C ASN A 306 14.41 -0.27 17.40
N PRO A 307 14.80 -1.57 17.45
CA PRO A 307 16.07 -1.98 18.05
C PRO A 307 17.29 -1.36 17.36
N SER A 308 17.19 -1.08 16.05
CA SER A 308 18.30 -0.48 15.28
C SER A 308 18.59 0.97 15.67
N THR A 309 17.60 1.67 16.23
CA THR A 309 17.69 3.08 16.61
C THR A 309 17.72 3.29 18.11
N GLN A 310 17.39 2.28 18.90
CA GLN A 310 17.25 2.39 20.36
C GLN A 310 18.46 3.05 21.03
N GLU A 311 19.69 2.63 20.73
CA GLU A 311 20.90 3.17 21.35
C GLU A 311 21.23 4.59 20.87
N GLN A 312 20.99 4.88 19.59
CA GLN A 312 21.18 6.23 19.05
C GLN A 312 20.18 7.21 19.64
N VAL A 313 18.92 6.78 19.77
CA VAL A 313 17.88 7.53 20.49
C VAL A 313 18.35 7.72 21.93
N ARG A 314 18.71 6.67 22.67
CA ARG A 314 19.20 6.76 24.06
C ARG A 314 20.33 7.78 24.22
N ARG A 315 21.40 7.69 23.41
CA ARG A 315 22.57 8.60 23.45
C ARG A 315 22.24 10.03 23.07
N ARG A 316 21.47 10.24 22.00
CA ARG A 316 21.09 11.59 21.58
C ARG A 316 20.10 12.21 22.54
N THR A 317 19.19 11.41 23.10
CA THR A 317 18.29 11.82 24.18
C THR A 317 19.00 12.05 25.50
N SER A 318 20.13 11.40 25.82
CA SER A 318 20.87 11.62 27.07
C SER A 318 21.64 12.96 27.07
N GLY A 319 22.25 13.34 25.95
CA GLY A 319 22.76 14.71 25.75
C GLY A 319 21.62 15.74 25.76
N TRP A 320 20.51 15.41 25.09
CA TRP A 320 19.28 16.19 25.15
C TRP A 320 18.66 16.26 26.54
N ILE A 321 18.81 15.27 27.42
CA ILE A 321 18.33 15.30 28.80
C ILE A 321 19.09 16.39 29.57
N SER A 322 20.37 16.63 29.27
CA SER A 322 21.11 17.79 29.79
C SER A 322 20.53 19.12 29.27
N ASP A 323 20.32 19.25 27.96
CA ASP A 323 19.75 20.47 27.36
C ASP A 323 18.27 20.70 27.73
N LEU A 324 17.50 19.62 27.93
CA LEU A 324 16.13 19.59 28.43
C LEU A 324 16.08 19.91 29.93
N ARG A 325 17.11 19.59 30.73
CA ARG A 325 17.22 20.08 32.12
C ARG A 325 17.37 21.60 32.13
N GLU A 326 18.20 22.15 31.25
CA GLU A 326 18.38 23.60 31.08
C GLU A 326 17.12 24.29 30.53
N ASN A 327 16.35 23.61 29.69
CA ASN A 327 15.11 24.11 29.07
C ASN A 327 13.83 23.49 29.66
N ARG A 328 13.87 22.94 30.89
CA ARG A 328 12.79 22.13 31.51
C ARG A 328 11.44 22.82 31.50
N ALA A 329 11.42 24.14 31.64
CA ALA A 329 10.20 24.95 31.60
C ALA A 329 9.48 24.92 30.25
N LYS A 330 10.18 24.73 29.11
CA LYS A 330 9.60 24.68 27.76
C LYS A 330 8.87 23.37 27.44
N PHE A 331 9.17 22.31 28.19
CA PHE A 331 8.63 20.96 27.96
C PHE A 331 7.75 20.47 29.10
N ASN A 332 7.32 21.38 29.97
CA ASN A 332 6.48 21.07 31.12
C ASN A 332 5.14 20.44 30.65
N GLY A 333 4.79 19.25 31.15
CA GLY A 333 3.62 18.48 30.73
C GLY A 333 3.84 17.52 29.55
N CYS A 334 5.06 17.40 29.01
CA CYS A 334 5.42 16.38 28.04
C CYS A 334 5.73 15.04 28.74
N ARG A 335 4.72 14.18 28.88
CA ARG A 335 4.81 12.90 29.64
C ARG A 335 5.96 11.99 29.19
N PHE A 336 6.39 12.04 27.93
CA PHE A 336 7.54 11.25 27.46
C PHE A 336 8.89 11.87 27.81
N VAL A 337 9.00 13.20 27.86
CA VAL A 337 10.21 13.88 28.35
C VAL A 337 10.35 13.63 29.86
N GLU A 338 9.26 13.70 30.61
CA GLU A 338 9.21 13.30 32.02
C GLU A 338 9.57 11.81 32.20
N PHE A 339 9.11 10.94 31.29
CA PHE A 339 9.50 9.54 31.25
C PHE A 339 10.99 9.32 30.94
N LEU A 340 11.55 10.00 29.94
CA LEU A 340 12.97 9.90 29.62
C LEU A 340 13.86 10.37 30.79
N PHE A 341 13.49 11.46 31.46
CA PHE A 341 14.18 11.91 32.68
C PHE A 341 14.16 10.85 33.79
N ALA A 342 13.01 10.21 33.99
CA ALA A 342 12.87 9.14 34.95
C ALA A 342 13.73 7.93 34.59
N THR A 343 13.83 7.58 33.30
CA THR A 343 14.66 6.45 32.85
C THR A 343 16.16 6.72 32.90
N ASP A 344 16.60 7.96 32.73
CA ASP A 344 18.02 8.35 32.81
C ASP A 344 18.56 8.30 34.25
N GLN A 345 17.69 8.58 35.23
CA GLN A 345 18.02 8.48 36.66
C GLN A 345 17.98 7.04 37.19
N ALA A 346 17.41 6.11 36.43
CA ALA A 346 17.35 4.72 36.81
C ALA A 346 18.68 4.01 36.54
N THR A 347 19.25 3.37 37.57
CA THR A 347 20.33 2.41 37.39
C THR A 347 19.80 1.15 36.70
N GLU A 348 20.57 0.52 35.82
CA GLU A 348 20.13 -0.55 34.89
C GLU A 348 19.48 -1.79 35.54
N GLU A 349 19.49 -1.93 36.88
CA GLU A 349 19.11 -3.17 37.55
C GLU A 349 17.79 -3.14 38.36
N GLU A 350 17.24 -1.98 38.78
CA GLU A 350 16.01 -1.99 39.61
C GLU A 350 15.08 -0.80 39.36
N VAL A 351 14.24 -0.89 38.31
CA VAL A 351 13.07 -0.01 38.18
C VAL A 351 11.79 -0.76 38.51
N ILE A 352 11.11 -0.28 39.54
CA ILE A 352 9.83 -0.80 40.02
C ILE A 352 8.72 0.13 39.55
N ALA A 353 7.68 -0.44 38.93
CA ALA A 353 6.45 0.28 38.64
C ALA A 353 5.41 -0.04 39.71
N ILE A 354 4.95 0.99 40.42
CA ILE A 354 3.91 0.91 41.43
C ILE A 354 2.59 1.39 40.82
N LEU A 355 1.54 0.57 40.94
CA LEU A 355 0.21 0.86 40.44
C LEU A 355 -0.76 1.05 41.60
N GLU A 356 -1.34 2.24 41.71
CA GLU A 356 -2.26 2.63 42.77
C GLU A 356 -3.52 3.30 42.21
N THR A 357 -4.59 3.32 42.99
CA THR A 357 -5.80 4.09 42.66
C THR A 357 -5.85 5.31 43.57
N GLN A 358 -5.85 6.51 42.98
CA GLN A 358 -5.95 7.79 43.70
C GLN A 358 -7.10 8.59 43.11
N ASP A 359 -8.06 8.99 43.94
CA ASP A 359 -9.24 9.78 43.54
C ASP A 359 -10.01 9.24 42.31
N GLY A 360 -10.10 7.91 42.18
CA GLY A 360 -10.78 7.24 41.07
C GLY A 360 -9.98 7.13 39.77
N ALA A 361 -8.73 7.61 39.75
CA ALA A 361 -7.79 7.44 38.65
C ALA A 361 -6.76 6.34 38.95
N CYS A 362 -6.36 5.56 37.94
CA CYS A 362 -5.20 4.69 38.05
C CYS A 362 -3.93 5.52 37.91
N VAL A 363 -3.07 5.44 38.91
CA VAL A 363 -1.80 6.16 39.00
C VAL A 363 -0.66 5.15 38.93
N MET A 364 0.23 5.31 37.96
CA MET A 364 1.48 4.58 37.85
C MET A 364 2.61 5.46 38.36
N THR A 365 3.36 4.97 39.35
CA THR A 365 4.58 5.60 39.86
C THR A 365 5.78 4.73 39.53
N LEU A 366 6.78 5.27 38.85
CA LEU A 366 8.07 4.61 38.62
C LEU A 366 9.03 4.95 39.75
N GLN A 367 9.73 3.94 40.27
CA GLN A 367 10.74 4.10 41.31
C GLN A 367 12.03 3.36 40.93
N SER A 368 13.17 3.88 41.36
CA SER A 368 14.48 3.19 41.33
C SER A 368 15.17 3.41 42.66
N ASN A 369 15.68 2.34 43.29
CA ASN A 369 16.35 2.39 44.61
C ASN A 369 15.55 3.16 45.69
N GLY A 370 14.22 3.05 45.68
CA GLY A 370 13.32 3.74 46.61
C GLY A 370 13.08 5.23 46.33
N GLN A 371 13.70 5.80 45.29
CA GLN A 371 13.40 7.16 44.84
C GLN A 371 12.29 7.16 43.78
N GLN A 372 11.33 8.08 43.93
CA GLN A 372 10.27 8.30 42.97
C GLN A 372 10.80 9.06 41.74
N LEU A 373 10.70 8.43 40.58
CA LEU A 373 11.21 8.93 39.32
C LEU A 373 10.13 9.65 38.51
N LEU A 374 8.93 9.08 38.44
CA LEU A 374 7.80 9.60 37.65
C LEU A 374 6.48 9.16 38.26
N THR A 375 5.46 10.00 38.15
CA THR A 375 4.07 9.60 38.42
C THR A 375 3.17 10.01 37.26
N VAL A 376 2.39 9.05 36.77
CA VAL A 376 1.46 9.21 35.65
C VAL A 376 0.07 8.80 36.10
N ALA A 377 -0.89 9.72 36.08
CA ALA A 377 -2.29 9.45 36.37
C ALA A 377 -3.13 9.28 35.09
N SER A 378 -4.07 8.33 35.08
CA SER A 378 -5.10 8.21 34.04
C SER A 378 -6.18 9.27 34.29
N THR A 379 -6.13 10.39 33.58
CA THR A 379 -7.12 11.47 33.73
C THR A 379 -8.28 11.39 32.74
N ALA A 380 -8.46 10.28 32.01
CA ALA A 380 -9.47 10.19 30.96
C ALA A 380 -10.48 9.06 31.25
N THR A 381 -11.75 9.36 31.01
CA THR A 381 -12.89 8.44 30.86
C THR A 381 -12.75 7.44 29.70
N GLN A 382 -11.56 7.33 29.10
CA GLN A 382 -11.19 6.24 28.20
C GLN A 382 -9.93 5.54 28.75
N PRO A 383 -9.90 4.20 28.70
CA PRO A 383 -8.76 3.44 29.17
C PRO A 383 -7.54 3.83 28.35
N ILE A 384 -6.56 4.46 28.99
CA ILE A 384 -5.20 4.49 28.45
C ILE A 384 -4.70 3.06 28.60
N PRO A 385 -4.48 2.29 27.51
CA PRO A 385 -3.88 0.99 27.66
C PRO A 385 -2.44 1.24 28.09
N ILE A 386 -2.20 1.14 29.39
CA ILE A 386 -0.85 1.02 29.94
C ILE A 386 -0.35 -0.39 29.61
N VAL A 387 -0.22 -0.68 28.31
CA VAL A 387 0.58 -1.82 27.84
C VAL A 387 1.99 -1.29 27.64
N CYS A 388 2.58 -0.88 28.75
CA CYS A 388 4.02 -0.71 28.89
C CYS A 388 4.58 -2.03 29.37
N ARG A 389 4.70 -3.04 28.48
CA ARG A 389 5.77 -4.04 28.65
C ARG A 389 7.08 -3.34 28.31
N LEU A 390 7.55 -2.51 29.23
CA LEU A 390 8.88 -1.94 29.16
C LEU A 390 9.84 -3.06 29.55
N PRO A 391 10.76 -3.50 28.67
CA PRO A 391 11.57 -4.70 28.88
C PRO A 391 12.52 -4.64 30.07
N TRP A 392 12.63 -3.49 30.75
CA TRP A 392 13.53 -3.22 31.88
C TRP A 392 12.80 -2.89 33.20
N ILE A 393 11.46 -2.97 33.24
CA ILE A 393 10.76 -2.97 34.53
C ILE A 393 11.04 -4.32 35.20
N SER A 394 11.84 -4.30 36.27
CA SER A 394 12.21 -5.51 37.01
C SER A 394 11.01 -6.08 37.77
N ARG A 395 10.08 -5.21 38.19
CA ARG A 395 8.91 -5.60 38.98
C ARG A 395 7.76 -4.61 38.84
N VAL A 396 6.55 -5.14 38.73
CA VAL A 396 5.30 -4.36 38.88
C VAL A 396 4.69 -4.72 40.23
N VAL A 397 4.38 -3.70 41.04
CA VAL A 397 3.78 -3.84 42.37
C VAL A 397 2.39 -3.20 42.35
N GLY A 398 1.39 -3.99 42.74
CA GLY A 398 -0.02 -3.56 42.75
C GLY A 398 -0.84 -4.05 41.56
N ARG A 399 -2.13 -3.75 41.59
CA ARG A 399 -3.07 -3.97 40.47
C ARG A 399 -4.07 -2.82 40.46
N CYS A 400 -4.11 -2.05 39.38
CA CYS A 400 -5.28 -1.24 39.08
C CYS A 400 -6.37 -2.19 38.56
N ARG A 401 -7.53 -2.21 39.22
CA ARG A 401 -8.76 -2.78 38.65
C ARG A 401 -9.64 -1.62 38.21
N SER A 402 -9.61 -1.34 36.91
CA SER A 402 -10.64 -0.59 36.18
C SER A 402 -10.71 -1.15 34.77
#